data_AF-A0A809Z966-F1
#
_entry.id   AF-A0A809Z966-F1
#
_cell.length_a   1.000
_cell.length_b   1.000
_cell.length_c   1.000
_cell.angle_alpha   90.00
_cell.angle_beta   90.00
_cell.angle_gamma   90.00
#
_symmetry.space_group_name_H-M   'P 1'
#
loop_
_entity.id
_entity.type
_entity.pdbx_description
1 polymer ?
#
loop_
_entity_poly.entity_id
_entity_poly.type
_entity_poly.pdbx_seq_one_letter_code
_entity_poly.pdbx_strand_id
1 'polypeptide(L)'
;MARKKKEPETYTALQVEAALCVWECLNEWTLGTEAQVAKLEKAAKKDPHSMAAIRVEWIEMREQCGSAEMRSQSIVLGLWCLEIYDILTANEEEFFSYWSYDWEVIPAMLKHAVCKDGKASMYRGDYIYTGGGLIDAHSAAQLVAQEFAWLRYEDDCKSQARQQWAYEELVTDDRKSRDDPSDSRMLSAFEQGEAPPAFVKWLGEKYDLTPAGPGFR
;
A
#
# COMPACT_ATOMS: atom_id res chain seq x y z
N MET A 1 -25.94 -37.92 -10.37
CA MET A 1 -26.07 -36.52 -10.84
C MET A 1 -24.78 -36.16 -11.56
N ALA A 2 -24.84 -35.81 -12.85
CA ALA A 2 -23.65 -35.40 -13.60
C ALA A 2 -23.17 -34.05 -13.04
N ARG A 3 -21.91 -33.98 -12.58
CA ARG A 3 -21.24 -32.70 -12.32
C ARG A 3 -21.27 -31.92 -13.63
N LYS A 4 -22.02 -30.81 -13.69
CA LYS A 4 -21.88 -29.84 -14.78
C LYS A 4 -20.40 -29.48 -14.85
N LYS A 5 -19.77 -29.76 -15.99
CA LYS A 5 -18.44 -29.24 -16.30
C LYS A 5 -18.58 -27.73 -16.27
N LYS A 6 -17.99 -27.05 -15.27
CA LYS A 6 -17.87 -25.59 -15.28
C LYS A 6 -17.13 -25.27 -16.58
N GLU A 7 -17.73 -24.47 -17.45
CA GLU A 7 -17.02 -24.01 -18.65
C GLU A 7 -15.70 -23.36 -18.20
N PRO A 8 -14.60 -23.57 -18.93
CA PRO A 8 -13.33 -22.98 -18.55
C PRO A 8 -13.49 -21.47 -18.55
N GLU A 9 -13.45 -20.86 -17.36
CA GLU A 9 -13.35 -19.41 -17.22
C GLU A 9 -12.13 -18.96 -18.01
N THR A 10 -12.39 -18.20 -19.08
CA THR A 10 -11.34 -17.68 -19.95
C THR A 10 -10.88 -16.37 -19.35
N TYR A 11 -9.70 -16.37 -18.73
CA TYR A 11 -9.12 -15.16 -18.18
C TYR A 11 -8.78 -14.17 -19.30
N THR A 12 -9.09 -12.89 -19.07
CA THR A 12 -8.66 -11.80 -19.95
C THR A 12 -7.16 -11.53 -19.78
N ALA A 13 -6.55 -10.84 -20.76
CA ALA A 13 -5.14 -10.44 -20.66
C ALA A 13 -4.88 -9.59 -19.39
N LEU A 14 -5.77 -8.64 -19.09
CA LEU A 14 -5.70 -7.80 -17.89
C LEU A 14 -5.75 -8.62 -16.60
N GLN A 15 -6.62 -9.63 -16.52
CA GLN A 15 -6.70 -10.51 -15.35
C GLN A 15 -5.42 -11.35 -15.17
N VAL A 16 -4.81 -11.78 -16.28
CA VAL A 16 -3.53 -12.50 -16.25
C VAL A 16 -2.41 -11.56 -15.78
N GLU A 17 -2.35 -10.33 -16.29
CA GLU A 17 -1.37 -9.32 -15.91
C GLU A 17 -1.48 -8.96 -14.41
N ALA A 18 -2.69 -8.68 -13.91
CA ALA A 18 -2.91 -8.40 -12.50
C ALA A 18 -2.44 -9.57 -11.60
N ALA A 19 -2.74 -10.82 -12.00
CA ALA A 19 -2.29 -12.00 -11.26
C ALA A 19 -0.76 -12.17 -11.28
N LEU A 20 -0.08 -11.73 -12.35
CA LEU A 20 1.38 -11.74 -12.46
C LEU A 20 2.02 -10.66 -11.58
N CYS A 21 1.50 -9.43 -11.59
CA CYS A 21 2.01 -8.36 -10.72
C CYS A 21 1.86 -8.74 -9.23
N VAL A 22 0.72 -9.34 -8.86
CA VAL A 22 0.54 -9.86 -7.50
C VAL A 22 1.52 -10.98 -7.19
N TRP A 23 1.76 -11.90 -8.14
CA TRP A 23 2.73 -12.99 -7.96
C TRP A 23 4.16 -12.48 -7.73
N GLU A 24 4.57 -11.45 -8.47
CA GLU A 24 5.87 -10.80 -8.31
C GLU A 24 5.98 -10.13 -6.94
N CYS A 25 4.96 -9.38 -6.52
CA CYS A 25 4.91 -8.77 -5.19
C CYS A 25 4.95 -9.80 -4.07
N LEU A 26 4.18 -10.90 -4.17
CA LEU A 26 4.22 -11.98 -3.20
C LEU A 26 5.62 -12.61 -3.12
N ASN A 27 6.29 -12.82 -4.25
CA ASN A 27 7.68 -13.31 -4.24
C ASN A 27 8.62 -12.33 -3.54
N GLU A 28 8.52 -11.03 -3.82
CA GLU A 28 9.34 -10.02 -3.13
C GLU A 28 9.09 -10.02 -1.61
N TRP A 29 7.83 -10.19 -1.20
CA TRP A 29 7.46 -10.15 0.20
C TRP A 29 7.90 -11.38 0.97
N THR A 30 7.85 -12.54 0.32
CA THR A 30 8.00 -13.85 0.96
C THR A 30 9.34 -14.55 0.69
N LEU A 31 10.11 -14.09 -0.29
CA LEU A 31 11.48 -14.58 -0.53
C LEU A 31 12.47 -13.70 0.24
N GLY A 32 13.09 -14.28 1.26
CA GLY A 32 14.11 -13.61 2.05
C GLY A 32 15.07 -14.60 2.69
N THR A 33 16.24 -14.11 3.06
CA THR A 33 17.20 -14.86 3.89
C THR A 33 16.70 -14.95 5.34
N GLU A 34 17.15 -15.98 6.08
CA GLU A 34 16.83 -16.14 7.51
C GLU A 34 17.11 -14.86 8.33
N ALA A 35 18.21 -14.16 8.03
CA ALA A 35 18.56 -12.90 8.69
C ALA A 35 17.55 -11.78 8.42
N GLN A 36 17.01 -11.70 7.21
CA GLN A 36 15.96 -10.72 6.86
C GLN A 36 14.63 -11.08 7.54
N VAL A 37 14.27 -12.36 7.58
CA VAL A 37 13.06 -12.84 8.28
C VAL A 37 13.14 -12.53 9.77
N ALA A 38 14.26 -12.83 10.43
CA ALA A 38 14.46 -12.52 11.85
C ALA A 38 14.33 -11.01 12.16
N LYS A 39 14.76 -10.14 11.22
CA LYS A 39 14.57 -8.68 11.34
C LYS A 39 13.10 -8.30 11.23
N LEU A 40 12.35 -8.90 10.30
CA LEU A 40 10.91 -8.69 10.16
C LEU A 40 10.15 -9.16 11.39
N GLU A 41 10.44 -10.35 11.92
CA GLU A 41 9.83 -10.86 13.15
C GLU A 41 10.06 -9.94 14.35
N LYS A 42 11.26 -9.38 14.48
CA LYS A 42 11.56 -8.41 15.55
C LYS A 42 10.73 -7.13 15.40
N ALA A 43 10.52 -6.66 14.17
CA ALA A 43 9.66 -5.51 13.90
C ALA A 43 8.18 -5.83 14.14
N ALA A 44 7.71 -6.99 13.69
CA ALA A 44 6.34 -7.48 13.91
C ALA A 44 6.00 -7.61 15.41
N LYS A 45 6.94 -8.07 16.24
CA LYS A 45 6.77 -8.11 17.71
C LYS A 45 6.62 -6.73 18.34
N LYS A 46 7.18 -5.69 17.72
CA LYS A 46 7.08 -4.30 18.20
C LYS A 46 5.75 -3.69 17.82
N ASP A 47 5.28 -3.97 16.61
CA ASP A 47 4.00 -3.49 16.08
C ASP A 47 3.27 -4.62 15.33
N PRO A 48 2.30 -5.29 16.00
CA PRO A 48 1.53 -6.39 15.43
C PRO A 48 0.64 -6.01 14.24
N HIS A 49 0.40 -4.72 14.00
CA HIS A 49 -0.41 -4.23 12.88
C HIS A 49 0.44 -3.62 11.76
N SER A 50 1.77 -3.73 11.86
CA SER A 50 2.68 -3.22 10.84
C SER A 50 2.72 -4.09 9.59
N MET A 51 3.20 -3.50 8.49
CA MET A 51 3.56 -4.25 7.28
C MET A 51 4.58 -5.37 7.53
N ALA A 52 5.44 -5.24 8.56
CA ALA A 52 6.35 -6.32 8.92
C ALA A 52 5.59 -7.53 9.47
N ALA A 53 4.55 -7.33 10.27
CA ALA A 53 3.71 -8.40 10.79
C ALA A 53 2.96 -9.12 9.66
N ILE A 54 2.32 -8.37 8.77
CA ILE A 54 1.62 -8.93 7.60
C ILE A 54 2.59 -9.75 6.72
N ARG A 55 3.80 -9.25 6.48
CA ARG A 55 4.80 -9.99 5.69
C ARG A 55 5.27 -11.28 6.36
N VAL A 56 5.44 -11.29 7.68
CA VAL A 56 5.78 -12.52 8.42
C VAL A 56 4.69 -13.57 8.23
N GLU A 57 3.41 -13.18 8.32
CA GLU A 57 2.30 -14.11 8.08
C GLU A 57 2.31 -14.67 6.64
N TRP A 58 2.59 -13.84 5.63
CA TRP A 58 2.74 -14.32 4.25
C TRP A 58 3.93 -15.28 4.05
N ILE A 59 5.05 -15.04 4.74
CA ILE A 59 6.21 -15.94 4.74
C ILE A 59 5.81 -17.29 5.33
N GLU A 60 5.19 -17.29 6.52
CA GLU A 60 4.73 -18.51 7.20
C GLU A 60 3.73 -19.29 6.34
N MET A 61 2.80 -18.60 5.67
CA MET A 61 1.86 -19.24 4.75
C MET A 61 2.58 -19.92 3.59
N ARG A 62 3.55 -19.26 2.96
CA ARG A 62 4.32 -19.83 1.86
C ARG A 62 5.12 -21.05 2.28
N GLU A 63 5.71 -21.05 3.48
CA GLU A 63 6.42 -22.21 4.03
C GLU A 63 5.49 -23.41 4.24
N GLN A 64 4.23 -23.16 4.62
CA GLN A 64 3.24 -24.20 4.85
C GLN A 64 2.63 -24.76 3.56
N CYS A 65 2.29 -23.91 2.59
CA CYS A 65 1.54 -24.30 1.38
C CYS A 65 2.41 -24.47 0.13
N GLY A 66 3.60 -23.86 0.10
CA GLY A 66 4.49 -23.86 -1.06
C GLY A 66 4.13 -22.82 -2.14
N SER A 67 4.98 -22.73 -3.16
CA SER A 67 4.88 -21.71 -4.22
C SER A 67 3.70 -21.92 -5.19
N ALA A 68 3.25 -23.16 -5.40
CA ALA A 68 2.14 -23.45 -6.30
C ALA A 68 0.81 -22.90 -5.75
N GLU A 69 0.61 -23.00 -4.45
CA GLU A 69 -0.56 -22.51 -3.75
C GLU A 69 -0.52 -20.99 -3.67
N MET A 70 0.64 -20.39 -3.40
CA MET A 70 0.82 -18.94 -3.49
C MET A 70 0.55 -18.39 -4.90
N ARG A 71 0.90 -19.13 -5.96
CA ARG A 71 0.57 -18.77 -7.34
C ARG A 71 -0.93 -18.86 -7.61
N SER A 72 -1.62 -19.80 -6.98
CA SER A 72 -3.09 -19.88 -7.07
C SER A 72 -3.73 -18.69 -6.34
N GLN A 73 -3.15 -18.28 -5.21
CA GLN A 73 -3.60 -17.12 -4.45
C GLN A 73 -3.43 -15.81 -5.22
N SER A 74 -2.38 -15.67 -6.05
CA SER A 74 -2.17 -14.46 -6.85
C SER A 74 -3.30 -14.23 -7.87
N ILE A 75 -3.99 -15.27 -8.31
CA ILE A 75 -5.15 -15.16 -9.22
C ILE A 75 -6.33 -14.53 -8.46
N VAL A 76 -6.63 -15.02 -7.25
CA VAL A 76 -7.73 -14.49 -6.42
C VAL A 76 -7.48 -13.03 -6.04
N LEU A 77 -6.26 -12.74 -5.58
CA LEU A 77 -5.85 -11.39 -5.21
C LEU A 77 -5.76 -10.46 -6.42
N GLY A 78 -5.34 -10.96 -7.59
CA GLY A 78 -5.31 -10.17 -8.83
C GLY A 78 -6.70 -9.69 -9.24
N LEU A 79 -7.72 -10.56 -9.15
CA LEU A 79 -9.11 -10.16 -9.39
C LEU A 79 -9.59 -9.14 -8.36
N TRP A 80 -9.28 -9.34 -7.08
CA TRP A 80 -9.61 -8.40 -6.02
C TRP A 80 -8.93 -7.03 -6.20
N CYS A 81 -7.66 -7.00 -6.63
CA CYS A 81 -6.96 -5.76 -6.98
C CYS A 81 -7.61 -5.04 -8.17
N LEU A 82 -8.09 -5.77 -9.17
CA LEU A 82 -8.82 -5.17 -10.29
C LEU A 82 -10.15 -4.55 -9.84
N GLU A 83 -10.88 -5.20 -8.93
CA GLU A 83 -12.09 -4.60 -8.36
C GLU A 83 -11.79 -3.29 -7.62
N ILE A 84 -10.69 -3.23 -6.86
CA ILE A 84 -10.24 -1.99 -6.20
C ILE A 84 -9.88 -0.92 -7.23
N TYR A 85 -9.14 -1.31 -8.27
CA TYR A 85 -8.73 -0.41 -9.34
C TYR A 85 -9.95 0.20 -10.04
N ASP A 86 -10.94 -0.61 -10.40
CA ASP A 86 -12.18 -0.17 -11.04
C ASP A 86 -12.95 0.80 -10.14
N ILE A 87 -13.04 0.52 -8.83
CA ILE A 87 -13.71 1.41 -7.86
C ILE A 87 -13.05 2.80 -7.81
N LEU A 88 -11.71 2.84 -7.78
CA LEU A 88 -10.96 4.08 -7.63
C LEU A 88 -10.91 4.90 -8.92
N THR A 89 -10.93 4.24 -10.07
CA THR A 89 -10.88 4.89 -11.38
C THR A 89 -12.25 5.23 -11.96
N ALA A 90 -13.34 4.75 -11.36
CA ALA A 90 -14.71 4.95 -11.85
C ALA A 90 -15.10 6.42 -12.07
N ASN A 91 -14.62 7.34 -11.22
CA ASN A 91 -14.92 8.78 -11.32
C ASN A 91 -13.67 9.64 -11.60
N GLU A 92 -12.48 9.05 -11.56
CA GLU A 92 -11.19 9.73 -11.79
C GLU A 92 -10.27 8.75 -12.54
N GLU A 93 -10.38 8.70 -13.87
CA GLU A 93 -9.62 7.74 -14.71
C GLU A 93 -8.10 7.85 -14.50
N GLU A 94 -7.63 9.06 -14.20
CA GLU A 94 -6.21 9.35 -13.96
C GLU A 94 -5.79 9.14 -12.49
N PHE A 95 -6.63 8.53 -11.64
CA PHE A 95 -6.36 8.33 -10.21
C PHE A 95 -5.02 7.65 -9.95
N PHE A 96 -4.54 6.79 -10.85
CA PHE A 96 -3.24 6.11 -10.74
C PHE A 96 -2.18 6.58 -11.75
N SER A 97 -2.44 7.63 -12.52
CA SER A 97 -1.59 8.04 -13.65
C SER A 97 -0.15 8.42 -13.28
N TYR A 98 0.10 8.79 -12.02
CA TYR A 98 1.41 9.18 -11.50
C TYR A 98 2.22 8.01 -10.93
N TRP A 99 1.63 6.82 -10.81
CA TRP A 99 2.21 5.69 -10.08
C TRP A 99 2.37 4.46 -10.97
N SER A 100 3.43 3.71 -10.72
CA SER A 100 3.70 2.45 -11.42
C SER A 100 2.76 1.36 -10.92
N TYR A 101 2.02 0.72 -11.83
CA TYR A 101 0.99 -0.24 -11.46
C TYR A 101 1.54 -1.46 -10.67
N ASP A 102 2.63 -2.04 -11.16
CA ASP A 102 3.30 -3.22 -10.60
C ASP A 102 4.13 -2.93 -9.34
N TRP A 103 4.78 -1.76 -9.27
CA TRP A 103 5.69 -1.40 -8.16
C TRP A 103 5.06 -0.60 -7.03
N GLU A 104 3.97 0.11 -7.27
CA GLU A 104 3.38 1.03 -6.28
C GLU A 104 1.91 0.70 -6.01
N VAL A 105 1.10 0.56 -7.06
CA VAL A 105 -0.35 0.36 -6.94
C VAL A 105 -0.68 -1.02 -6.37
N ILE A 106 -0.18 -2.09 -6.98
CA ILE A 106 -0.42 -3.47 -6.52
C ILE A 106 0.11 -3.67 -5.09
N PRO A 107 1.34 -3.29 -4.74
CA PRO A 107 1.82 -3.41 -3.36
C PRO A 107 0.95 -2.64 -2.36
N ALA A 108 0.48 -1.44 -2.68
CA ALA A 108 -0.41 -0.65 -1.82
C ALA A 108 -1.75 -1.38 -1.58
N MET A 109 -2.36 -1.95 -2.63
CA MET A 109 -3.57 -2.77 -2.49
C MET A 109 -3.33 -4.01 -1.62
N LEU A 110 -2.21 -4.71 -1.84
CA LEU A 110 -1.89 -5.93 -1.12
C LEU A 110 -1.58 -5.72 0.38
N LYS A 111 -1.24 -4.49 0.82
CA LYS A 111 -1.14 -4.16 2.25
C LYS A 111 -2.47 -4.41 2.97
N HIS A 112 -3.56 -4.33 2.23
CA HIS A 112 -4.92 -4.52 2.72
C HIS A 112 -5.51 -5.89 2.35
N ALA A 113 -4.70 -6.80 1.82
CA ALA A 113 -5.09 -8.19 1.55
C ALA A 113 -5.16 -9.02 2.86
N VAL A 114 -5.96 -8.54 3.80
CA VAL A 114 -6.13 -9.06 5.14
C VAL A 114 -7.59 -9.37 5.42
N CYS A 115 -7.85 -10.19 6.43
CA CYS A 115 -9.18 -10.40 6.98
C CYS A 115 -9.56 -9.30 7.98
N LYS A 116 -10.82 -9.33 8.46
CA LYS A 116 -11.37 -8.30 9.38
C LYS A 116 -10.59 -8.16 10.68
N ASP A 117 -9.92 -9.21 11.12
CA ASP A 117 -9.05 -9.27 12.28
C ASP A 117 -7.59 -8.88 11.98
N GLY A 118 -7.32 -8.38 10.76
CA GLY A 118 -6.04 -7.79 10.36
C GLY A 118 -4.95 -8.78 9.96
N LYS A 119 -5.28 -10.07 9.87
CA LYS A 119 -4.34 -11.13 9.47
C LYS A 119 -4.37 -11.34 7.97
N ALA A 120 -3.28 -11.82 7.38
CA ALA A 120 -3.24 -12.24 5.99
C ALA A 120 -4.34 -13.29 5.72
N SER A 121 -4.92 -13.23 4.52
CA SER A 121 -6.00 -14.11 4.10
C SER A 121 -5.59 -14.93 2.87
N MET A 122 -5.80 -16.25 2.92
CA MET A 122 -5.51 -17.15 1.80
C MET A 122 -6.69 -18.05 1.48
N TYR A 123 -6.90 -18.30 0.19
CA TYR A 123 -7.97 -19.11 -0.37
C TYR A 123 -7.39 -20.37 -1.03
N ARG A 124 -8.19 -21.44 -1.06
CA ARG A 124 -7.91 -22.63 -1.86
C ARG A 124 -9.12 -22.99 -2.70
N GLY A 125 -9.19 -22.46 -3.91
CA GLY A 125 -10.42 -22.48 -4.70
C GLY A 125 -11.49 -21.60 -4.03
N ASP A 126 -12.68 -22.15 -3.79
CA ASP A 126 -13.85 -21.38 -3.31
C ASP A 126 -13.96 -21.26 -1.78
N TYR A 127 -12.92 -21.65 -1.02
CA TYR A 127 -12.96 -21.60 0.45
C TYR A 127 -11.70 -20.97 1.08
N ILE A 128 -11.90 -20.36 2.25
CA ILE A 128 -10.83 -19.76 3.06
C ILE A 128 -9.96 -20.87 3.64
N TYR A 129 -8.68 -20.86 3.31
CA TYR A 129 -7.71 -21.88 3.69
C TYR A 129 -6.96 -21.51 4.97
N THR A 130 -6.52 -20.25 5.10
CA THR A 130 -5.92 -19.69 6.32
C THR A 130 -6.37 -18.24 6.51
N GLY A 131 -6.54 -17.82 7.77
CA GLY A 131 -7.10 -16.51 8.13
C GLY A 131 -8.63 -16.45 8.05
N GLY A 132 -9.18 -15.24 8.00
CA GLY A 132 -10.58 -14.97 7.70
C GLY A 132 -10.80 -14.61 6.23
N GLY A 133 -12.03 -14.29 5.83
CA GLY A 133 -12.28 -13.77 4.48
C GLY A 133 -11.66 -12.39 4.30
N LEU A 134 -11.17 -12.10 3.09
CA LEU A 134 -10.68 -10.78 2.71
C LEU A 134 -11.71 -9.71 3.05
N ILE A 135 -11.23 -8.53 3.45
CA ILE A 135 -12.08 -7.34 3.46
C ILE A 135 -12.64 -7.10 2.05
N ASP A 136 -13.84 -6.53 1.98
CA ASP A 136 -14.45 -6.23 0.70
C ASP A 136 -13.64 -5.16 -0.06
N ALA A 137 -13.69 -5.22 -1.40
CA ALA A 137 -12.92 -4.32 -2.26
C ALA A 137 -13.26 -2.84 -2.05
N HIS A 138 -14.48 -2.48 -1.63
CA HIS A 138 -14.83 -1.09 -1.34
C HIS A 138 -14.13 -0.57 -0.09
N SER A 139 -14.12 -1.36 0.99
CA SER A 139 -13.36 -1.03 2.21
C SER A 139 -11.87 -0.90 1.91
N ALA A 140 -11.31 -1.81 1.12
CA ALA A 140 -9.90 -1.74 0.71
C ALA A 140 -9.61 -0.50 -0.16
N ALA A 141 -10.50 -0.18 -1.11
CA ALA A 141 -10.37 1.00 -1.96
C ALA A 141 -10.30 2.30 -1.14
N GLN A 142 -11.10 2.44 -0.07
CA GLN A 142 -11.03 3.62 0.80
C GLN A 142 -9.66 3.76 1.48
N LEU A 143 -9.08 2.66 1.95
CA LEU A 143 -7.75 2.66 2.60
C LEU A 143 -6.65 2.99 1.59
N VAL A 144 -6.71 2.37 0.40
CA VAL A 144 -5.78 2.64 -0.71
C VAL A 144 -5.88 4.10 -1.14
N ALA A 145 -7.09 4.64 -1.29
CA ALA A 145 -7.31 6.04 -1.63
C ALA A 145 -6.68 7.00 -0.62
N GLN A 146 -6.83 6.71 0.68
CA GLN A 146 -6.23 7.49 1.75
C GLN A 146 -4.70 7.46 1.68
N GLU A 147 -4.10 6.30 1.37
CA GLU A 147 -2.65 6.17 1.20
C GLU A 147 -2.15 7.03 0.03
N PHE A 148 -2.77 6.94 -1.14
CA PHE A 148 -2.36 7.72 -2.32
C PHE A 148 -2.63 9.21 -2.17
N ALA A 149 -3.74 9.60 -1.54
CA ALA A 149 -4.02 11.00 -1.21
C ALA A 149 -2.95 11.59 -0.30
N TRP A 150 -2.47 10.81 0.68
CA TRP A 150 -1.36 11.22 1.53
C TRP A 150 -0.05 11.37 0.74
N LEU A 151 0.31 10.37 -0.08
CA LEU A 151 1.55 10.41 -0.85
C LEU A 151 1.60 11.64 -1.77
N ARG A 152 0.47 11.94 -2.43
CA ARG A 152 0.35 13.14 -3.26
C ARG A 152 0.49 14.42 -2.44
N TYR A 153 -0.14 14.49 -1.27
CA TYR A 153 -0.01 15.63 -0.36
C TYR A 153 1.44 15.84 0.09
N GLU A 154 2.16 14.76 0.39
CA GLU A 154 3.56 14.80 0.78
C GLU A 154 4.47 15.30 -0.35
N ASP A 155 4.29 14.79 -1.56
CA ASP A 155 5.04 15.22 -2.74
C ASP A 155 4.74 16.68 -3.11
N ASP A 156 3.48 17.11 -3.00
CA ASP A 156 3.11 18.51 -3.19
C ASP A 156 3.79 19.41 -2.16
N CYS A 157 3.84 18.99 -0.88
CA CYS A 157 4.57 19.72 0.16
C CYS A 157 6.08 19.80 -0.15
N LYS A 158 6.72 18.71 -0.58
CA LYS A 158 8.14 18.70 -0.96
C LYS A 158 8.42 19.60 -2.15
N SER A 159 7.57 19.56 -3.18
CA SER A 159 7.67 20.43 -4.35
C SER A 159 7.55 21.91 -3.97
N GLN A 160 6.60 22.26 -3.10
CA GLN A 160 6.45 23.62 -2.59
C GLN A 160 7.64 24.05 -1.72
N ALA A 161 8.15 23.18 -0.86
CA ALA A 161 9.34 23.41 -0.04
C ALA A 161 10.58 23.71 -0.91
N ARG A 162 10.78 22.89 -1.95
CA ARG A 162 11.85 23.09 -2.93
C ARG A 162 11.74 24.44 -3.63
N GLN A 163 10.54 24.84 -4.02
CA GLN A 163 10.30 26.13 -4.67
C GLN A 163 10.51 27.32 -3.74
N GLN A 164 10.11 27.21 -2.47
CA GLN A 164 10.11 28.33 -1.54
C GLN A 164 11.45 28.53 -0.83
N TRP A 165 12.17 27.46 -0.45
CA TRP A 165 13.39 27.57 0.36
C TRP A 165 14.44 26.47 0.07
N ALA A 166 14.26 25.67 -1.00
CA ALA A 166 15.24 24.73 -1.54
C ALA A 166 15.62 23.50 -0.68
N TYR A 167 15.05 23.30 0.52
CA TYR A 167 15.40 22.18 1.41
C TYR A 167 14.26 21.16 1.59
N GLU A 168 13.74 20.56 0.51
CA GLU A 168 12.57 19.63 0.58
C GLU A 168 12.66 18.52 1.64
N GLU A 169 13.87 18.09 2.01
CA GLU A 169 14.15 17.11 3.07
C GLU A 169 13.64 17.50 4.47
N LEU A 170 13.35 18.78 4.72
CA LEU A 170 12.73 19.22 5.98
C LEU A 170 11.22 18.91 6.03
N VAL A 171 10.60 18.57 4.89
CA VAL A 171 9.25 17.98 4.86
C VAL A 171 9.39 16.52 5.30
N THR A 172 9.40 16.32 6.62
CA THR A 172 9.57 14.99 7.21
C THR A 172 8.24 14.26 7.34
N ASP A 173 8.26 12.96 7.00
CA ASP A 173 7.22 12.01 7.35
C ASP A 173 7.29 11.72 8.87
N ASP A 174 6.69 12.61 9.66
CA ASP A 174 6.65 12.46 11.13
C ASP A 174 5.82 11.25 11.60
N ARG A 175 5.28 10.40 10.70
CA ARG A 175 4.69 9.09 11.06
C ARG A 175 5.66 8.18 11.83
N LYS A 176 6.97 8.48 11.85
CA LYS A 176 8.02 7.71 12.54
C LYS A 176 8.52 8.32 13.85
N SER A 177 8.02 9.49 14.27
CA SER A 177 8.30 10.01 15.62
C SER A 177 7.66 9.08 16.65
N ARG A 178 8.49 8.27 17.30
CA ARG A 178 8.11 7.12 18.11
C ARG A 178 7.38 7.48 19.41
N ASP A 179 7.38 8.76 19.78
CA ASP A 179 7.02 9.19 21.14
C ASP A 179 5.64 9.87 21.22
N ASP A 180 5.06 10.36 20.11
CA ASP A 180 3.68 10.86 20.07
C ASP A 180 3.11 10.98 18.62
N PRO A 181 2.14 10.14 18.21
CA PRO A 181 1.46 10.26 16.92
C PRO A 181 0.66 11.56 16.74
N SER A 182 0.36 12.27 17.83
CA SER A 182 -0.37 13.55 17.80
C SER A 182 0.51 14.77 17.49
N ASP A 183 1.83 14.59 17.40
CA ASP A 183 2.79 15.67 17.18
C ASP A 183 3.20 15.84 15.69
N SER A 184 2.66 15.00 14.80
CA SER A 184 2.82 15.17 13.35
C SER A 184 1.91 16.31 12.85
N ARG A 185 2.46 17.53 12.85
CA ARG A 185 1.76 18.70 12.30
C ARG A 185 1.36 18.50 10.83
N MET A 186 2.14 17.73 10.08
CA MET A 186 1.85 17.41 8.68
C MET A 186 0.62 16.51 8.55
N LEU A 187 0.49 15.49 9.42
CA LEU A 187 -0.72 14.66 9.47
C LEU A 187 -1.94 15.51 9.82
N SER A 188 -1.81 16.40 10.82
CA SER A 188 -2.88 17.32 11.18
C SER A 188 -3.26 18.27 10.04
N ALA A 189 -2.29 18.76 9.27
CA ALA A 189 -2.52 19.58 8.07
C ALA A 189 -3.37 18.84 7.03
N PHE A 190 -2.96 17.60 6.71
CA PHE A 190 -3.64 16.75 5.76
C PHE A 190 -5.08 16.43 6.20
N GLU A 191 -5.27 16.02 7.46
CA GLU A 191 -6.59 15.67 8.01
C GLU A 191 -7.54 16.87 8.05
N GLN A 192 -7.00 18.09 8.23
CA GLN A 192 -7.78 19.34 8.21
C GLN A 192 -8.00 19.88 6.78
N GLY A 193 -7.44 19.26 5.75
CA GLY A 193 -7.50 19.75 4.38
C GLY A 193 -6.75 21.07 4.16
N GLU A 194 -5.72 21.33 4.96
CA GLU A 194 -4.83 22.46 4.76
C GLU A 194 -4.10 22.32 3.42
N ALA A 195 -4.01 23.38 2.64
CA ALA A 195 -3.33 23.33 1.34
C ALA A 195 -1.80 23.18 1.52
N PRO A 196 -1.09 22.38 0.70
CA PRO A 196 0.35 22.18 0.81
C PRO A 196 1.19 23.47 0.92
N PRO A 197 0.90 24.56 0.14
CA PRO A 197 1.66 25.81 0.27
C PRO A 197 1.51 26.49 1.64
N ALA A 198 0.35 26.35 2.30
CA ALA A 198 0.09 26.94 3.61
C ALA A 198 0.89 26.21 4.71
N PHE A 199 0.87 24.88 4.67
CA PHE A 199 1.68 24.04 5.56
C PHE A 199 3.18 24.34 5.40
N VAL A 200 3.67 24.39 4.16
CA VAL A 200 5.09 24.67 3.86
C VAL A 200 5.52 26.06 4.31
N LYS A 201 4.64 27.06 4.18
CA LYS A 201 4.90 28.41 4.69
C LYS A 201 5.07 28.38 6.21
N TRP A 202 4.15 27.74 6.93
CA TRP A 202 4.25 27.57 8.38
C TRP A 202 5.55 26.85 8.78
N LEU A 203 5.93 25.81 8.04
CA LEU A 203 7.15 25.05 8.29
C LEU A 203 8.40 25.93 8.11
N GLY A 204 8.43 26.76 7.07
CA GLY A 204 9.48 27.74 6.84
C GLY A 204 9.60 28.77 7.97
N GLU A 205 8.47 29.30 8.45
CA GLU A 205 8.43 30.23 9.58
C GLU A 205 8.90 29.58 10.89
N LYS A 206 8.55 28.32 11.14
CA LYS A 206 8.97 27.55 12.33
C LYS A 206 10.49 27.40 12.42
N TYR A 207 11.16 27.20 11.28
CA TYR A 207 12.62 26.96 11.21
C TYR A 207 13.41 28.20 10.77
N ASP A 208 12.77 29.37 10.70
CA ASP A 208 13.38 30.63 10.25
C ASP A 208 14.10 30.50 8.88
N LEU A 209 13.46 29.78 7.94
CA LEU A 209 14.01 29.52 6.62
C LEU A 209 13.87 30.77 5.74
N THR A 210 14.98 31.20 5.16
CA THR A 210 14.97 32.32 4.21
C THR A 210 14.41 31.86 2.87
N PRO A 211 13.39 32.55 2.31
CA PRO A 211 12.89 32.22 0.97
C PRO A 211 14.02 32.26 -0.06
N ALA A 212 14.06 31.27 -0.94
CA ALA A 212 15.00 31.22 -2.04
C ALA A 212 14.79 32.46 -2.93
N GLY A 213 15.86 33.22 -3.17
CA GLY A 213 15.80 34.42 -3.99
C GLY A 213 15.38 34.14 -5.44
N PRO A 214 14.99 35.17 -6.21
CA PRO A 214 14.59 35.02 -7.61
C PRO A 214 15.79 34.59 -8.46
N GLY A 215 16.02 33.28 -8.57
CA GLY A 215 17.18 32.68 -9.22
C GLY A 215 17.38 31.19 -8.91
N PHE A 216 16.71 30.66 -7.89
CA PHE A 216 16.61 29.21 -7.67
C PHE A 216 15.46 28.65 -8.53
N ARG A 217 15.77 28.22 -9.76
CA ARG A 217 14.93 27.33 -10.58
C ARG A 217 15.81 26.32 -11.27
#